data_AF-A0A8J7SWB9-F1
#
_entry.id   AF-A0A8J7SWB9-F1
#
_cell.length_a   1.000
_cell.length_b   1.000
_cell.length_c   1.000
_cell.angle_alpha   90.00
_cell.angle_beta   90.00
_cell.angle_gamma   90.00
#
_symmetry.space_group_name_H-M   'P 1'
#
loop_
_entity.id
_entity.type
_entity.pdbx_description
1 polymer ?
#
loop_
_entity_poly.entity_id
_entity_poly.type
_entity_poly.pdbx_seq_one_letter_code
_entity_poly.pdbx_strand_id
1 'polypeptide(L)'
;MSVSAPALALDSWATTTERGLPVMSLTQGQGSVRIICDPDRLFGPTPNGAVIVALPKDKAPINVAFLAKTGEQARFTISNGSTAQAKADAAEWAKMVEILRKGGEFAVVSAHDSLSFETAPLPNLACE
;
A
#
# COMPACT_ATOMS: atom_id res chain seq x y z
N MET A 1 1.74 -30.63 27.98
CA MET A 1 1.16 -30.62 26.62
C MET A 1 1.13 -29.17 26.17
N SER A 2 2.07 -28.75 25.33
CA SER A 2 2.01 -27.40 24.72
C SER A 2 0.97 -27.45 23.61
N VAL A 3 -0.11 -26.70 23.79
CA VAL A 3 -1.10 -26.50 22.75
C VAL A 3 -0.53 -25.43 21.82
N SER A 4 0.00 -25.85 20.67
CA SER A 4 0.32 -24.92 19.58
C SER A 4 -0.99 -24.35 19.06
N ALA A 5 -1.31 -23.11 19.46
CA ALA A 5 -2.36 -22.36 18.79
C ALA A 5 -1.95 -22.17 17.32
N PRO A 6 -2.87 -22.31 16.35
CA PRO A 6 -2.55 -21.99 14.97
C PRO A 6 -2.10 -20.52 14.89
N ALA A 7 -0.91 -20.28 14.37
CA ALA A 7 -0.50 -18.93 14.02
C ALA A 7 -1.45 -18.43 12.91
N LEU A 8 -2.10 -17.29 13.13
CA LEU A 8 -2.80 -16.60 12.05
C LEU A 8 -1.74 -16.25 10.99
N ALA A 9 -2.00 -16.65 9.74
CA ALA A 9 -1.11 -16.32 8.64
C ALA A 9 -1.26 -14.82 8.35
N LEU A 10 -0.15 -14.09 8.41
CA LEU A 10 -0.09 -12.70 7.98
C LEU A 10 -0.41 -12.61 6.48
N ASP A 11 -1.01 -11.50 6.08
CA ASP A 11 -1.14 -11.13 4.69
C ASP A 11 0.27 -10.93 4.10
N SER A 12 0.53 -11.60 2.98
CA SER A 12 1.84 -11.56 2.34
C SER A 12 1.82 -10.70 1.09
N TRP A 13 2.84 -9.84 0.98
CA TRP A 13 3.08 -9.07 -0.24
C TRP A 13 3.50 -10.01 -1.36
N ALA A 14 2.72 -10.04 -2.44
CA ALA A 14 3.11 -10.67 -3.68
C ALA A 14 4.00 -9.69 -4.47
N THR A 15 5.23 -10.10 -4.78
CA THR A 15 6.16 -9.31 -5.60
C THR A 15 6.15 -9.82 -7.03
N THR A 16 5.93 -8.93 -7.97
CA THR A 16 5.97 -9.18 -9.42
C THR A 16 6.78 -8.10 -10.11
N THR A 17 7.11 -8.29 -11.39
CA THR A 17 7.79 -7.28 -12.21
C THR A 17 6.89 -6.87 -13.36
N GLU A 18 6.56 -5.59 -13.45
CA GLU A 18 5.78 -5.04 -14.56
C GLU A 18 6.58 -3.96 -15.28
N ARG A 19 6.80 -4.14 -16.58
CA ARG A 19 7.58 -3.22 -17.42
C ARG A 19 8.98 -2.92 -16.85
N GLY A 20 9.57 -3.88 -16.14
CA GLY A 20 10.89 -3.74 -15.51
C GLY A 20 10.87 -3.17 -14.09
N LEU A 21 9.72 -2.78 -13.54
CA LEU A 21 9.59 -2.27 -12.18
C LEU A 21 9.06 -3.33 -11.21
N PRO A 22 9.56 -3.37 -9.96
CA PRO A 22 8.96 -4.18 -8.92
C PRO A 22 7.58 -3.64 -8.56
N VAL A 23 6.59 -4.53 -8.55
CA VAL A 23 5.24 -4.27 -8.09
C VAL A 23 4.92 -5.17 -6.92
N MET A 24 4.61 -4.57 -5.78
CA MET A 24 4.21 -5.29 -4.58
C MET A 24 2.72 -5.15 -4.40
N SER A 25 2.03 -6.26 -4.21
CA SER A 25 0.57 -6.31 -4.14
C SER A 25 0.11 -7.04 -2.88
N LEU A 26 -0.92 -6.50 -2.24
CA LEU A 26 -1.75 -7.17 -1.24
C LEU A 26 -3.15 -7.34 -1.79
N THR A 27 -3.75 -8.48 -1.50
CA THR A 27 -5.11 -8.80 -1.93
C THR A 27 -5.91 -9.34 -0.76
N GLN A 28 -7.13 -8.84 -0.60
CA GLN A 28 -8.07 -9.33 0.41
C GLN A 28 -9.45 -9.44 -0.22
N GLY A 29 -9.94 -10.67 -0.38
CA GLY A 29 -11.17 -10.94 -1.11
C GLY A 29 -11.12 -10.40 -2.54
N GLN A 30 -11.98 -9.43 -2.86
CA GLN A 30 -12.02 -8.75 -4.17
C GLN A 30 -11.25 -7.42 -4.20
N GLY A 31 -10.65 -7.02 -3.08
CA GLY A 31 -9.93 -5.76 -2.93
C GLY A 31 -8.42 -5.94 -3.04
N SER A 32 -7.72 -4.86 -3.37
CA SER A 32 -6.26 -4.88 -3.42
C SER A 32 -5.61 -3.52 -3.19
N VAL A 33 -4.36 -3.59 -2.76
CA VAL A 33 -3.42 -2.46 -2.68
C VAL A 33 -2.18 -2.88 -3.43
N ARG A 34 -1.72 -2.03 -4.36
CA ARG A 34 -0.47 -2.27 -5.10
C ARG A 34 0.41 -1.04 -4.97
N ILE A 35 1.69 -1.26 -4.72
CA ILE A 35 2.69 -0.20 -4.71
C ILE A 35 3.80 -0.52 -5.71
N ILE A 36 4.18 0.49 -6.47
CA ILE A 36 5.19 0.45 -7.52
C ILE A 36 6.24 1.49 -7.15
N CYS A 37 7.50 1.08 -7.10
CA CYS A 37 8.62 1.98 -6.87
C CYS A 37 9.54 1.98 -8.08
N ASP A 38 9.98 3.16 -8.51
CA ASP A 38 10.98 3.39 -9.56
C ASP A 38 12.16 4.21 -8.99
N PRO A 39 12.97 3.62 -8.08
CA PRO A 39 14.14 4.30 -7.53
C PRO A 39 15.22 4.52 -8.60
N ASP A 40 15.29 3.64 -9.60
CA ASP A 40 16.26 3.65 -10.69
C ASP A 40 15.91 4.61 -11.83
N ARG A 41 14.74 5.27 -11.72
CA ARG A 41 14.28 6.31 -12.65
C ARG A 41 14.16 5.80 -14.09
N LEU A 42 13.71 4.57 -14.25
CA LEU A 42 13.52 3.93 -15.56
C LEU A 42 12.56 4.73 -16.46
N PHE A 43 11.62 5.47 -15.87
CA PHE A 43 10.59 6.22 -16.60
C PHE A 43 10.65 7.74 -16.42
N GLY A 44 11.79 8.31 -15.97
CA GLY A 44 11.93 9.75 -15.86
C GLY A 44 13.28 10.22 -15.29
N PRO A 45 13.53 11.53 -15.20
CA PRO A 45 14.77 12.05 -14.64
C PRO A 45 14.86 11.95 -13.10
N THR A 46 13.73 11.69 -12.43
CA THR A 46 13.59 11.64 -10.97
C THR A 46 13.02 10.29 -10.53
N PRO A 47 13.34 9.81 -9.31
CA PRO A 47 12.63 8.67 -8.72
C PRO A 47 11.13 8.91 -8.72
N ASN A 48 10.35 7.85 -8.89
CA ASN A 48 8.91 7.94 -8.90
C ASN A 48 8.28 6.68 -8.30
N GLY A 49 6.98 6.74 -8.10
CA GLY A 49 6.21 5.63 -7.58
C GLY A 49 4.73 5.83 -7.82
N ALA A 50 3.97 4.76 -7.64
CA ALA A 50 2.53 4.83 -7.68
C ALA A 50 1.94 3.87 -6.66
N VAL A 51 0.86 4.31 -6.02
CA VAL A 51 -0.01 3.44 -5.25
C VAL A 51 -1.34 3.30 -5.96
N ILE A 52 -1.81 2.07 -6.06
CA ILE A 52 -3.06 1.70 -6.72
C ILE A 52 -3.92 1.00 -5.68
N VAL A 53 -5.15 1.46 -5.52
CA VAL A 53 -6.10 0.97 -4.53
C VAL A 53 -7.38 0.56 -5.25
N ALA A 54 -7.81 -0.68 -5.03
CA ALA A 54 -9.08 -1.19 -5.50
C ALA A 54 -9.92 -1.63 -4.29
N LEU A 55 -11.03 -0.94 -4.06
CA LEU A 55 -11.97 -1.27 -2.98
C LEU A 55 -13.19 -2.01 -3.56
N PRO A 56 -13.64 -3.13 -2.95
CA PRO A 56 -14.78 -3.90 -3.44
C PRO A 56 -16.09 -3.10 -3.59
N LYS A 57 -16.42 -2.23 -2.62
CA LYS A 57 -17.68 -1.49 -2.54
C LYS A 57 -17.55 -0.03 -2.98
N ASP A 58 -16.34 0.52 -3.03
CA ASP A 58 -16.07 1.83 -3.61
C ASP A 58 -15.25 1.67 -4.91
N LYS A 59 -15.93 1.69 -6.06
CA LYS A 59 -15.30 1.44 -7.36
C LYS A 59 -14.49 2.63 -7.89
N ALA A 60 -14.69 3.83 -7.35
CA ALA A 60 -14.01 5.03 -7.80
C ALA A 60 -13.74 5.98 -6.60
N PRO A 61 -12.95 5.54 -5.61
CA PRO A 61 -12.68 6.34 -4.43
C PRO A 61 -11.88 7.58 -4.82
N ILE A 62 -12.34 8.75 -4.39
CA ILE A 62 -11.64 10.03 -4.63
C ILE A 62 -10.63 10.30 -3.52
N ASN A 63 -10.97 9.98 -2.28
CA ASN A 63 -10.11 10.16 -1.12
C ASN A 63 -9.91 8.83 -0.42
N VAL A 64 -8.65 8.49 -0.15
CA VAL A 64 -8.26 7.28 0.56
C VAL A 64 -7.29 7.62 1.67
N ALA A 65 -7.43 6.94 2.80
CA ALA A 65 -6.49 7.00 3.90
C ALA A 65 -5.90 5.62 4.19
N PHE A 66 -4.59 5.56 4.38
CA PHE A 66 -3.90 4.45 5.01
C PHE A 66 -3.84 4.74 6.51
N LEU A 67 -4.39 3.84 7.33
CA LEU A 67 -4.50 4.00 8.77
C LEU A 67 -3.80 2.82 9.45
N ALA A 68 -2.65 3.08 10.07
CA ALA A 68 -1.98 2.09 10.90
C ALA A 68 -2.69 1.95 12.25
N LYS A 69 -2.71 0.74 12.83
CA LYS A 69 -3.25 0.50 14.17
C LYS A 69 -2.59 1.36 15.26
N THR A 70 -1.35 1.73 15.05
CA THR A 70 -0.54 2.61 15.92
C THR A 70 -0.97 4.08 15.87
N GLY A 71 -1.86 4.45 14.94
CA GLY A 71 -2.44 5.79 14.82
C GLY A 71 -1.80 6.66 13.74
N GLU A 72 -0.70 6.24 13.12
CA GLU A 72 -0.19 6.90 11.92
C GLU A 72 -1.20 6.83 10.78
N GLN A 73 -1.29 7.91 10.01
CA GLN A 73 -2.19 8.03 8.88
C GLN A 73 -1.52 8.74 7.72
N ALA A 74 -1.82 8.26 6.51
CA ALA A 74 -1.46 8.91 5.25
C ALA A 74 -2.71 9.07 4.38
N ARG A 75 -2.92 10.27 3.83
CA ARG A 75 -4.11 10.63 3.05
C ARG A 75 -3.75 10.97 1.62
N PHE A 76 -4.55 10.47 0.69
CA PHE A 76 -4.36 10.69 -0.73
C PHE A 76 -5.66 11.04 -1.41
N THR A 77 -5.59 12.00 -2.32
CA THR A 77 -6.54 12.08 -3.42
C THR A 77 -6.09 11.11 -4.52
N ILE A 78 -7.00 10.24 -4.93
CA ILE A 78 -6.80 9.17 -5.89
C ILE A 78 -7.66 9.46 -7.13
N SER A 79 -7.09 9.22 -8.31
CA SER A 79 -7.79 9.32 -9.59
C SER A 79 -7.70 7.99 -10.32
N ASN A 80 -8.85 7.48 -10.79
CA ASN A 80 -8.93 6.17 -11.44
C ASN A 80 -8.28 5.04 -10.62
N GLY A 81 -8.47 5.06 -9.30
CA GLY A 81 -7.92 4.06 -8.39
C GLY A 81 -6.40 4.14 -8.18
N SER A 82 -5.72 5.18 -8.67
CA SER A 82 -4.27 5.37 -8.44
C SER A 82 -3.89 6.78 -8.04
N THR A 83 -2.76 6.92 -7.33
CA THR A 83 -2.07 8.20 -7.19
C THR A 83 -0.57 7.99 -7.39
N ALA A 84 0.05 8.94 -8.09
CA ALA A 84 1.47 8.93 -8.36
C ALA A 84 2.20 9.74 -7.28
N GLN A 85 3.40 9.30 -6.90
CA GLN A 85 4.26 9.97 -5.92
C GLN A 85 4.42 11.46 -6.23
N ALA A 86 4.73 11.79 -7.49
CA ALA A 86 4.89 13.17 -7.94
C ALA A 86 3.65 14.07 -7.82
N LYS A 87 2.46 13.47 -7.62
CA LYS A 87 1.18 14.19 -7.43
C LYS A 87 0.68 14.14 -5.99
N ALA A 88 1.27 13.30 -5.15
CA ALA A 88 0.93 13.20 -3.75
C ALA A 88 1.65 14.28 -2.93
N ASP A 89 1.08 14.63 -1.78
CA ASP A 89 1.82 15.40 -0.78
C ASP A 89 3.02 14.55 -0.30
N ALA A 90 4.21 15.16 -0.27
CA ALA A 90 5.44 14.45 0.04
C ALA A 90 5.46 13.87 1.46
N ALA A 91 4.86 14.57 2.44
CA ALA A 91 4.78 14.10 3.81
C ALA A 91 3.79 12.94 3.94
N GLU A 92 2.64 13.00 3.25
CA GLU A 92 1.68 11.89 3.23
C GLU A 92 2.25 10.66 2.49
N TRP A 93 2.97 10.85 1.39
CA TRP A 93 3.68 9.77 0.69
C TRP A 93 4.70 9.07 1.60
N ALA A 94 5.57 9.85 2.26
CA ALA A 94 6.55 9.31 3.19
C ALA A 94 5.90 8.54 4.36
N LYS A 95 4.80 9.07 4.93
CA LYS A 95 4.04 8.37 5.97
C LYS A 95 3.49 7.03 5.48
N MET A 96 2.92 6.98 4.28
CA MET A 96 2.44 5.71 3.70
C MET A 96 3.59 4.72 3.54
N VAL A 97 4.72 5.14 2.96
CA VAL A 97 5.90 4.27 2.80
C VAL A 97 6.35 3.72 4.16
N GLU A 98 6.38 4.55 5.20
CA GLU A 98 6.74 4.11 6.56
C GLU A 98 5.70 3.15 7.18
N ILE A 99 4.40 3.39 6.98
CA ILE A 99 3.34 2.46 7.40
C ILE A 99 3.57 1.08 6.76
N LEU A 100 3.81 1.04 5.45
CA LEU A 100 4.01 -0.22 4.73
C LEU A 100 5.35 -0.90 5.08
N ARG A 101 6.44 -0.13 5.28
CA ARG A 101 7.76 -0.64 5.70
C ARG A 101 7.71 -1.30 7.08
N LYS A 102 7.06 -0.65 8.05
CA LYS A 102 6.90 -1.19 9.41
C LYS A 102 6.07 -2.47 9.42
N GLY A 103 5.11 -2.60 8.51
CA GLY A 103 4.14 -3.69 8.53
C GLY A 103 3.22 -3.60 9.75
N GLY A 104 2.66 -4.74 10.15
CA GLY A 104 1.63 -4.83 11.17
C GLY A 104 0.24 -4.59 10.59
N GLU A 105 -0.71 -4.27 11.47
CA GLU A 105 -2.10 -4.07 11.09
C GLU A 105 -2.33 -2.64 10.57
N PHE A 106 -2.86 -2.53 9.36
CA PHE A 106 -3.30 -1.26 8.79
C PHE A 106 -4.55 -1.44 7.92
N ALA A 107 -5.30 -0.36 7.75
CA ALA A 107 -6.46 -0.32 6.88
C ALA A 107 -6.31 0.71 5.76
N VAL A 108 -6.90 0.43 4.61
CA VAL A 108 -7.07 1.37 3.51
C VAL A 108 -8.55 1.71 3.43
N VAL A 109 -8.88 2.98 3.68
CA VAL A 109 -10.24 3.44 3.95
C VAL A 109 -10.62 4.54 2.97
N SER A 110 -11.83 4.43 2.41
CA SER A 110 -12.52 5.47 1.65
C SER A 110 -13.79 5.90 2.38
N ALA A 111 -14.57 6.79 1.79
CA ALA A 111 -15.88 7.17 2.33
C ALA A 111 -16.90 6.02 2.33
N HIS A 112 -16.75 5.03 1.45
CA HIS A 112 -17.77 4.00 1.20
C HIS A 112 -17.29 2.56 1.43
N ASP A 113 -16.00 2.35 1.68
CA ASP A 113 -15.42 1.02 1.88
C ASP A 113 -14.08 1.06 2.60
N SER A 114 -13.66 -0.11 3.10
CA SER A 114 -12.35 -0.30 3.74
C SER A 114 -11.81 -1.71 3.51
N LEU A 115 -10.49 -1.83 3.40
CA LEU A 115 -9.75 -3.10 3.46
C LEU A 115 -8.78 -3.07 4.63
N SER A 116 -8.58 -4.20 5.30
CA SER A 116 -7.67 -4.29 6.46
C SER A 116 -6.68 -5.41 6.24
N PHE A 117 -5.40 -5.12 6.43
CA PHE A 117 -4.31 -6.07 6.25
C PHE A 117 -3.50 -6.20 7.54
N GLU A 118 -2.93 -7.37 7.78
CA GLU A 118 -1.91 -7.59 8.80
C GLU A 118 -0.67 -8.20 8.16
N THR A 119 0.39 -7.39 7.96
CA THR A 119 1.56 -7.83 7.17
C THR A 119 2.81 -7.96 8.01
N ALA A 120 3.78 -8.74 7.53
CA ALA A 120 5.16 -8.63 8.00
C ALA A 120 5.76 -7.27 7.58
N PRO A 121 6.86 -6.82 8.22
CA PRO A 121 7.61 -5.64 7.77
C PRO A 121 8.15 -5.80 6.35
N LEU A 122 8.24 -4.68 5.62
CA LEU A 122 8.71 -4.61 4.24
C LEU A 122 9.93 -3.66 4.12
N PRO A 123 11.09 -4.01 4.70
CA PRO A 123 12.21 -3.08 4.87
C PRO A 123 12.85 -2.60 3.56
N ASN A 124 12.67 -3.35 2.46
CA ASN A 124 13.27 -3.06 1.16
C ASN A 124 12.35 -2.24 0.23
N LEU A 125 11.28 -1.63 0.76
CA LEU A 125 10.40 -0.75 0.00
C LEU A 125 11.14 0.54 -0.37
N ALA A 126 11.58 0.67 -1.61
CA ALA A 126 12.39 1.79 -2.11
C ALA A 126 11.56 2.86 -2.85
N CYS A 127 10.52 3.40 -2.19
CA CYS A 127 9.58 4.38 -2.75
C CYS A 127 9.84 5.82 -2.23
N GLU A 128 11.10 6.25 -2.14
CA GLU A 128 11.47 7.59 -1.63
C GLU A 128 11.48 8.69 -2.70
#